data_AF-A0A1Y4TTE6-F1
#
_entry.id   AF-A0A1Y4TTE6-F1
#
_cell.length_a   1.000
_cell.length_b   1.000
_cell.length_c   1.000
_cell.angle_alpha   90.00
_cell.angle_beta   90.00
_cell.angle_gamma   90.00
#
_symmetry.space_group_name_H-M   'P 1'
#
loop_
_entity.id
_entity.type
_entity.pdbx_description
1 polymer ?
#
loop_
_entity_poly.entity_id
_entity_poly.type
_entity_poly.pdbx_seq_one_letter_code
_entity_poly.pdbx_strand_id
1 'polypeptide(L)'
;MSELAVWMKKRTLTRAEITKYNEEEQILVNVNRIYSKYAEVVRNNLKTEYEILLNIIDRISDEKEMYTVMEAGDVVKCFLQSNSEYPGNTFLRKNEEEKGSEA
;
A
#
# COMPACT_ATOMS: atom_id res chain seq x y z
N MET A 1 14.33 20.32 -8.63
CA MET A 1 13.54 19.11 -8.30
C MET A 1 12.44 18.99 -9.34
N SER A 2 12.19 17.79 -9.88
CA SER A 2 11.09 17.60 -10.85
C SER A 2 9.73 17.73 -10.16
N GLU A 3 8.71 18.17 -10.91
CA GLU A 3 7.33 18.28 -10.42
C GLU A 3 6.81 16.95 -9.84
N LEU A 4 7.21 15.84 -10.47
CA LEU A 4 6.89 14.48 -10.04
C LEU A 4 7.44 14.14 -8.65
N ALA A 5 8.65 14.62 -8.31
CA ALA A 5 9.25 14.41 -7.00
C ALA A 5 8.53 15.21 -5.89
N VAL A 6 8.09 16.43 -6.21
CA VAL A 6 7.30 17.28 -5.30
C VAL A 6 5.92 16.67 -5.08
N TRP A 7 5.29 16.18 -6.14
CA TRP A 7 4.00 15.50 -6.08
C TRP A 7 4.06 14.21 -5.25
N MET A 8 5.05 13.35 -5.50
CA MET A 8 5.22 12.11 -4.72
C MET A 8 5.40 12.42 -3.24
N LYS A 9 6.30 13.36 -2.90
CA LYS A 9 6.60 13.72 -1.51
C LYS A 9 5.36 14.20 -0.73
N LYS A 10 4.41 14.87 -1.39
CA LYS A 10 3.16 15.33 -0.73
C LYS A 10 2.15 14.21 -0.47
N ARG A 11 2.24 13.10 -1.21
CA ARG A 11 1.26 12.00 -1.14
C ARG A 11 1.75 10.79 -0.39
N THR A 12 3.06 10.66 -0.20
CA THR A 12 3.67 9.60 0.59
C THR A 12 3.13 9.59 2.01
N LEU A 13 2.69 8.43 2.46
CA LEU A 13 2.33 8.17 3.84
C LEU A 13 3.51 7.57 4.60
N THR A 14 3.80 8.16 5.75
CA THR A 14 4.70 7.60 6.75
C THR A 14 3.98 6.57 7.60
N ARG A 15 4.74 5.69 8.27
CA ARG A 15 4.21 4.76 9.25
C ARG A 15 3.31 5.43 10.29
N ALA A 16 3.74 6.57 10.84
CA ALA A 16 3.01 7.30 11.88
C ALA A 16 1.71 7.91 11.37
N GLU A 17 1.60 8.19 10.08
CA GLU A 17 0.35 8.63 9.46
C GLU A 17 -0.60 7.45 9.24
N ILE A 18 -0.10 6.32 8.75
CA ILE A 18 -0.91 5.11 8.50
C ILE A 18 -1.55 4.60 9.80
N THR A 19 -0.82 4.61 10.91
CA THR A 19 -1.37 4.16 12.21
C THR A 19 -2.49 5.04 12.77
N LYS A 20 -2.75 6.20 12.15
CA LYS A 20 -3.86 7.09 12.52
C LYS A 20 -5.12 6.82 11.69
N TYR A 21 -5.01 6.01 10.64
CA TYR A 21 -6.15 5.65 9.81
C TYR A 21 -7.03 4.63 10.55
N ASN A 22 -8.34 4.71 10.36
CA ASN A 22 -9.27 3.66 10.72
C ASN A 22 -9.02 2.43 9.85
N GLU A 23 -9.36 1.23 10.34
CA GLU A 23 -9.01 -0.04 9.68
C GLU A 23 -9.52 -0.12 8.23
N GLU A 24 -10.70 0.40 7.96
CA GLU A 24 -11.38 0.36 6.66
C GLU A 24 -10.92 1.46 5.68
N GLU A 25 -10.10 2.43 6.13
CA GLU A 25 -9.63 3.49 5.23
C GLU A 25 -8.66 2.93 4.18
N GLN A 26 -8.76 3.47 2.97
CA GLN A 26 -8.06 2.94 1.81
C GLN A 26 -6.73 3.63 1.56
N ILE A 27 -5.69 2.84 1.35
CA ILE A 27 -4.32 3.26 1.09
C ILE A 27 -3.88 2.68 -0.26
N LEU A 28 -3.18 3.49 -1.06
CA LEU A 28 -2.53 3.01 -2.26
C LEU A 28 -1.18 2.42 -1.89
N VAL A 29 -0.96 1.14 -2.23
CA VAL A 29 0.26 0.40 -1.89
C VAL A 29 0.97 -0.02 -3.17
N ASN A 30 2.26 0.22 -3.22
CA ASN A 30 3.06 -0.12 -4.38
C ASN A 30 3.07 -1.64 -4.63
N VAL A 31 2.72 -2.04 -5.85
CA VAL A 31 2.56 -3.46 -6.22
C VAL A 31 3.86 -4.25 -6.05
N ASN A 32 5.01 -3.69 -6.40
CA ASN A 32 6.30 -4.36 -6.20
C ASN A 32 6.59 -4.63 -4.72
N ARG A 33 6.08 -3.78 -3.83
CA ARG A 33 6.23 -3.95 -2.37
C ARG A 33 5.33 -5.05 -1.83
N ILE A 34 4.13 -5.20 -2.40
CA ILE A 34 3.24 -6.32 -2.10
C ILE A 34 3.91 -7.65 -2.49
N TYR A 35 4.42 -7.79 -3.71
CA TYR A 35 5.10 -9.02 -4.12
C TYR A 35 6.34 -9.33 -3.28
N SER A 36 7.15 -8.30 -2.96
CA SER A 36 8.32 -8.46 -2.09
C SER A 36 7.92 -8.95 -0.68
N LYS A 37 6.85 -8.38 -0.13
CA LYS A 37 6.36 -8.76 1.20
C LYS A 37 5.72 -10.15 1.19
N TYR A 38 4.99 -10.50 0.15
CA TYR A 38 4.45 -11.85 -0.03
C TYR A 38 5.56 -12.90 -0.04
N ALA A 39 6.66 -12.66 -0.77
CA ALA A 39 7.82 -13.57 -0.78
C ALA A 39 8.49 -13.69 0.60
N GLU A 40 8.52 -12.62 1.40
CA GLU A 40 8.98 -12.67 2.80
C GLU A 40 8.04 -13.49 3.69
N VAL A 41 6.73 -13.25 3.59
CA VAL A 41 5.68 -13.93 4.34
C VAL A 41 5.67 -15.44 4.05
N VAL A 42 5.78 -15.84 2.78
CA VAL A 42 5.88 -17.24 2.37
C VAL A 42 7.12 -17.91 2.97
N ARG A 43 8.29 -17.24 2.91
CA ARG A 43 9.53 -17.78 3.50
C ARG A 43 9.45 -17.94 5.02
N ASN A 44 8.72 -17.06 5.70
CA ASN A 44 8.57 -17.06 7.15
C ASN A 44 7.32 -17.81 7.65
N ASN A 45 6.53 -18.40 6.74
CA ASN A 45 5.30 -19.15 7.05
C ASN A 45 4.26 -18.37 7.89
N LEU A 46 4.09 -17.07 7.58
CA LEU A 46 3.15 -16.20 8.29
C LEU A 46 1.74 -16.31 7.67
N LYS A 47 0.90 -17.19 8.23
CA LYS A 47 -0.39 -17.57 7.62
C LYS A 47 -1.39 -16.42 7.45
N THR A 48 -1.48 -15.54 8.44
CA THR A 48 -2.48 -14.45 8.41
C THR A 48 -2.17 -13.43 7.32
N GLU A 49 -0.93 -12.97 7.26
CA GLU A 49 -0.45 -12.02 6.24
C GLU A 49 -0.45 -12.66 4.85
N TYR A 50 -0.23 -13.98 4.78
CA TYR A 50 -0.28 -14.73 3.52
C TYR A 50 -1.65 -14.61 2.85
N GLU A 51 -2.72 -14.88 3.61
CA GLU A 51 -4.10 -14.84 3.09
C GLU A 51 -4.48 -13.42 2.63
N ILE A 52 -4.12 -12.40 3.42
CA ILE A 52 -4.37 -10.99 3.08
C ILE A 52 -3.67 -10.62 1.77
N LEU A 53 -2.36 -10.90 1.68
CA LEU A 53 -1.56 -10.52 0.52
C LEU A 53 -1.96 -11.30 -0.74
N LEU A 54 -2.29 -12.59 -0.62
CA LEU A 54 -2.77 -13.39 -1.76
C LEU A 54 -4.08 -12.81 -2.31
N ASN A 55 -5.03 -12.49 -1.43
CA ASN A 55 -6.29 -11.88 -1.84
C ASN A 55 -6.08 -10.51 -2.53
N ILE A 56 -5.06 -9.74 -2.13
CA ILE A 56 -4.72 -8.49 -2.81
C ILE A 56 -4.10 -8.76 -4.18
N ILE A 57 -3.16 -9.69 -4.26
CA ILE A 57 -2.50 -10.07 -5.52
C ILE A 57 -3.53 -10.54 -6.55
N ASP A 58 -4.50 -11.35 -6.15
CA ASP A 58 -5.57 -11.84 -7.05
C ASP A 58 -6.47 -10.73 -7.60
N ARG A 59 -6.49 -9.55 -6.95
CA ARG A 59 -7.24 -8.36 -7.40
C ARG A 59 -6.44 -7.46 -8.35
N ILE A 60 -5.13 -7.66 -8.48
CA ILE A 60 -4.29 -6.87 -9.38
C ILE A 60 -4.55 -7.34 -10.80
N SER A 61 -5.32 -6.56 -11.54
CA SER A 61 -5.85 -6.94 -12.86
C SER A 61 -4.92 -6.61 -14.03
N ASP A 62 -4.00 -5.66 -13.85
CA ASP A 62 -3.02 -5.25 -14.86
C ASP A 62 -1.60 -5.34 -14.27
N GLU A 63 -0.71 -6.07 -14.94
CA GLU A 63 0.70 -6.17 -14.56
C GLU A 63 1.43 -4.82 -14.59
N LYS A 64 0.86 -3.81 -15.27
CA LYS A 64 1.38 -2.44 -15.30
C LYS A 64 0.91 -1.57 -14.14
N GLU A 65 -0.01 -2.06 -13.31
CA GLU A 65 -0.53 -1.32 -12.18
C GLU A 65 0.59 -1.06 -11.16
N MET A 66 0.92 0.22 -10.94
CA MET A 66 2.02 0.60 -10.06
C MET A 66 1.61 0.58 -8.57
N TYR A 67 0.32 0.80 -8.31
CA TYR A 67 -0.27 0.90 -6.99
C TYR A 67 -1.64 0.24 -6.99
N THR A 68 -1.93 -0.56 -5.97
CA THR A 68 -3.27 -1.12 -5.75
C THR A 68 -3.81 -0.69 -4.40
N VAL A 69 -5.11 -0.89 -4.17
CA VAL A 69 -5.80 -0.45 -2.95
C VAL A 69 -5.69 -1.53 -1.88
N MET A 70 -5.30 -1.13 -0.66
CA MET A 70 -5.38 -1.94 0.55
C MET A 70 -6.09 -1.17 1.66
N GLU A 71 -6.78 -1.88 2.54
CA GLU A 71 -7.31 -1.33 3.79
C GLU A 71 -6.18 -1.05 4.78
N ALA A 72 -6.29 0.03 5.56
CA ALA A 72 -5.26 0.44 6.49
C ALA A 72 -4.99 -0.63 7.56
N GLY A 73 -6.02 -1.35 8.01
CA GLY A 73 -5.86 -2.48 8.94
C GLY A 73 -4.97 -3.57 8.37
N ASP A 74 -5.14 -3.90 7.09
CA ASP A 74 -4.32 -4.89 6.37
C ASP A 74 -2.90 -4.39 6.11
N VAL A 75 -2.74 -3.09 5.84
CA VAL A 75 -1.41 -2.46 5.73
C VAL A 75 -0.66 -2.56 7.05
N VAL A 76 -1.33 -2.29 8.18
CA VAL A 76 -0.73 -2.39 9.52
C VAL A 76 -0.32 -3.83 9.80
N LYS A 77 -1.20 -4.80 9.54
CA LYS A 77 -0.93 -6.24 9.73
C LYS A 77 0.22 -6.73 8.86
N CYS A 78 0.24 -6.38 7.58
CA CYS A 78 1.21 -6.95 6.66
C CYS A 78 2.55 -6.22 6.71
N PHE A 79 2.56 -4.89 6.78
CA PHE A 79 3.79 -4.12 6.55
C PHE A 79 4.36 -3.51 7.82
N LEU A 80 3.52 -3.16 8.79
CA LEU A 80 3.94 -2.38 9.96
C LEU A 80 4.25 -3.24 11.21
N GLN A 81 4.24 -4.56 11.12
CA GLN A 81 4.66 -5.42 12.26
C GLN A 81 6.14 -5.24 12.62
N SER A 82 7.01 -4.95 11.64
CA SER A 82 8.45 -4.72 11.85
C SER A 82 8.82 -3.23 11.80
N ASN A 83 9.93 -2.85 12.43
CA ASN A 83 10.56 -1.51 12.30
C ASN A 83 11.27 -1.33 10.94
N SER A 84 10.88 -2.09 9.92
CA SER A 84 11.46 -1.98 8.59
C SER A 84 11.12 -0.63 7.98
N GLU A 85 12.14 0.14 7.61
CA GLU A 85 11.95 1.35 6.83
C GLU A 85 11.63 0.97 5.39
N TYR A 86 10.44 1.35 4.94
CA TYR A 86 10.05 1.20 3.55
C TYR A 86 10.40 2.47 2.77
N PRO A 87 10.78 2.36 1.49
CA PRO A 87 11.03 3.52 0.66
C PRO A 87 9.80 4.42 0.55
N GLY A 88 10.04 5.73 0.44
CA GLY A 88 9.00 6.78 0.44
C GLY A 88 8.03 6.76 -0.75
N ASN A 89 7.99 5.71 -1.55
CA ASN A 89 6.99 5.50 -2.59
C ASN A 89 6.12 4.26 -2.33
N THR A 90 6.22 3.66 -1.13
CA THR A 90 5.53 2.41 -0.78
C THR A 90 4.05 2.62 -0.51
N PHE A 91 3.70 3.67 0.25
CA PHE A 91 2.33 3.98 0.64
C PHE A 91 1.98 5.39 0.19
N LEU A 92 0.85 5.54 -0.49
CA LEU A 92 0.32 6.82 -0.93
C LEU A 92 -1.12 7.00 -0.41
N ARG A 93 -1.50 8.26 -0.14
CA ARG A 93 -2.90 8.62 0.10
C ARG A 93 -3.73 8.32 -1.14
N LYS A 94 -4.83 7.57 -0.99
CA LYS A 94 -5.88 7.52 -2.01
C LYS A 94 -6.53 8.91 -2.03
N ASN A 95 -6.52 9.61 -3.17
CA ASN A 95 -7.22 10.89 -3.27
C ASN A 95 -8.73 10.60 -3.30
N GLU A 96 -9.53 11.45 -2.66
CA GLU A 96 -11.00 11.44 -2.83
C GLU A 96 -11.45 12.06 -4.18
N GLU A 97 -10.51 12.50 -5.02
CA GLU A 97 -10.76 13.25 -6.26
C GLU A 97 -10.89 12.39 -7.53
N GLU A 98 -11.73 11.35 -7.47
CA GLU A 98 -12.37 10.78 -8.68
C GLU A 98 -13.91 10.92 -8.63
N LYS A 99 -14.42 11.90 -7.88
CA LYS A 99 -15.77 12.44 -8.06
C LYS A 99 -15.68 13.82 -8.72
N GLY A 100 -15.45 13.86 -10.03
CA GLY A 100 -15.37 15.13 -10.75
C GLY A 100 -15.07 15.08 -12.24
N SER A 101 -15.29 13.95 -12.91
CA SER A 101 -15.27 13.87 -14.37
C SER A 101 -16.52 13.19 -14.91
N GLU A 102 -17.68 13.65 -14.46
CA GLU A 102 -18.96 13.44 -15.14
C GLU A 102 -19.99 14.45 -14.59
N ALA A 103 -19.99 15.65 -15.18
CA ALA A 103 -21.13 16.56 -15.27
C ALA A 103 -20.87 17.58 -16.38
#